data_AF-A0A2N2Z3U5-F1
#
_entry.id   AF-A0A2N2Z3U5-F1
#
_cell.length_a   1.000
_cell.length_b   1.000
_cell.length_c   1.000
_cell.angle_alpha   90.00
_cell.angle_beta   90.00
_cell.angle_gamma   90.00
#
_symmetry.space_group_name_H-M   'P 1'
#
loop_
_entity.id
_entity.type
_entity.pdbx_description
1 polymer ?
#
loop_
_entity_poly.entity_id
_entity_poly.type
_entity_poly.pdbx_seq_one_letter_code
_entity_poly.pdbx_strand_id
1 'polypeptide(L)'
;EEYIDINSRLKNQRAVERKFLALLNRTDSIDEILQIESKLAEVRGQIESLEGRIKYLRNRVSLSTINLNVTQKIDFKYTPEAMESFWERFKKSVDKGWKGFVVFILFLIKLWPIWIIGAVLTFIVYRFDRRRRSKSKSSKKGRVKEKTKGKAKKGLKNDNSAPNEV
;
A
#
# COMPACT_ATOMS: atom_id res chain seq x y z
N GLU A 1 37.97 22.29 12.94
CA GLU A 1 39.24 23.04 13.04
C GLU A 1 40.20 22.37 14.02
N GLU A 2 39.93 22.30 15.33
CA GLU A 2 40.81 21.70 16.37
C GLU A 2 41.62 20.45 15.95
N TYR A 3 41.00 19.46 15.29
CA TYR A 3 41.70 18.25 14.81
C TYR A 3 42.84 18.55 13.82
N ILE A 4 42.68 19.52 12.93
CA ILE A 4 43.68 19.91 11.92
C ILE A 4 44.85 20.63 12.60
N ASP A 5 44.57 21.48 13.58
CA ASP A 5 45.59 22.21 14.34
C ASP A 5 46.46 21.25 15.18
N ILE A 6 45.84 20.27 15.83
CA ILE A 6 46.55 19.26 16.63
C ILE A 6 47.42 18.36 15.75
N ASN A 7 46.93 17.93 14.57
CA ASN A 7 47.76 17.18 13.62
C ASN A 7 48.96 17.99 13.10
N SER A 8 48.76 19.30 12.87
CA SER A 8 49.84 20.21 12.45
C SER A 8 50.89 20.38 13.56
N ARG A 9 50.46 20.53 14.82
CA ARG A 9 51.36 20.53 15.99
C ARG A 9 52.11 19.21 16.14
N LEU A 10 51.44 18.06 16.01
CA LEU A 10 52.08 16.74 16.08
C LEU A 10 53.16 16.56 14.99
N LYS A 11 52.86 16.97 13.75
CA LYS A 11 53.83 16.92 12.64
C LYS A 11 55.07 17.76 12.94
N ASN A 12 54.90 18.93 13.54
CA ASN A 12 55.99 19.81 13.95
C ASN A 12 56.82 19.18 15.08
N GLN A 13 56.19 18.63 16.12
CA GLN A 13 56.91 17.97 17.22
C GLN A 13 57.73 16.76 16.75
N ARG A 14 57.16 15.88 15.91
CA ARG A 14 57.91 14.80 15.27
C ARG A 14 59.07 15.31 14.38
N ALA A 15 58.98 16.51 13.82
CA ALA A 15 60.09 17.13 13.08
C ALA A 15 61.20 17.66 14.01
N VAL A 16 60.85 18.14 15.20
CA VAL A 16 61.81 18.49 16.26
C VAL A 16 62.50 17.23 16.80
N GLU A 17 61.75 16.15 17.06
CA GLU A 17 62.31 14.86 17.48
C GLU A 17 63.39 14.36 16.50
N ARG A 18 63.10 14.36 15.19
CA ARG A 18 64.08 13.98 14.17
C ARG A 18 65.32 14.88 14.13
N LYS A 19 65.19 16.17 14.47
CA LYS A 19 66.36 17.07 14.59
C LYS A 19 67.21 16.72 15.80
N PHE A 20 66.60 16.43 16.96
CA PHE A 20 67.34 16.00 18.15
C PHE A 20 68.05 14.66 17.94
N LEU A 21 67.39 13.68 17.32
CA LEU A 21 68.03 12.41 16.93
C LEU A 21 69.21 12.63 15.95
N ALA A 22 69.09 13.58 15.02
CA ALA A 22 70.18 13.93 14.10
C ALA A 22 71.34 14.68 14.76
N LEU A 23 71.10 15.39 15.87
CA LEU A 23 72.15 16.00 16.70
C LEU A 23 72.83 14.95 17.59
N LEU A 24 72.05 14.06 18.21
CA LEU A 24 72.57 12.96 19.03
C LEU A 24 73.56 12.07 18.26
N ASN A 25 73.28 11.81 16.97
CA ASN A 25 74.17 11.07 16.07
C ASN A 25 75.43 11.84 15.60
N ARG A 26 75.65 13.08 16.06
CA ARG A 26 76.76 13.97 15.62
C ARG A 26 77.58 14.56 16.77
N THR A 27 77.19 14.25 18.01
CA THR A 27 77.78 14.79 19.24
C THR A 27 78.54 13.68 19.95
N ASP A 28 79.80 13.91 20.28
CA ASP A 28 80.64 13.00 21.06
C ASP A 28 80.72 13.38 22.56
N SER A 29 80.10 14.50 22.95
CA SER A 29 80.10 15.01 24.33
C SER A 29 78.99 14.39 25.18
N ILE A 30 79.34 13.78 26.31
CA ILE A 30 78.41 13.14 27.24
C ILE A 30 77.41 14.15 27.83
N ASP A 31 77.86 15.37 28.15
CA ASP A 31 76.99 16.42 28.71
C ASP A 31 75.94 16.89 27.69
N GLU A 32 76.32 16.99 26.41
CA GLU A 32 75.39 17.31 25.33
C GLU A 32 74.40 16.15 25.06
N ILE A 33 74.87 14.90 25.09
CA ILE A 33 74.02 13.70 24.98
C ILE A 33 72.93 13.71 26.07
N LEU A 34 73.31 13.95 27.32
CA LEU A 34 72.36 14.00 28.45
C LEU A 34 71.33 15.15 28.30
N GLN A 35 71.77 16.31 27.82
CA GLN A 35 70.87 17.44 27.53
C GLN A 35 69.90 17.14 26.38
N ILE A 36 70.39 16.52 25.29
CA ILE A 36 69.56 16.12 24.14
C ILE A 36 68.55 15.06 24.55
N GLU A 37 68.94 14.02 25.29
CA GLU A 37 68.01 12.99 25.79
C GLU A 37 66.93 13.58 26.72
N SER A 38 67.29 14.49 27.63
CA SER A 38 66.33 15.20 28.47
C SER A 38 65.29 15.97 27.64
N LYS A 39 65.71 16.66 26.58
CA LYS A 39 64.82 17.38 25.66
C LYS A 39 64.03 16.45 24.73
N LEU A 40 64.61 15.32 24.35
CA LEU A 40 63.95 14.28 23.56
C LEU A 40 62.80 13.63 24.33
N ALA A 41 63.00 13.35 25.64
CA ALA A 41 61.96 12.87 26.53
C ALA A 41 60.80 13.87 26.67
N GLU A 42 61.10 15.16 26.83
CA GLU A 42 60.10 16.23 26.86
C GLU A 42 59.26 16.28 25.57
N VAL A 43 59.91 16.23 24.40
CA VAL A 43 59.23 16.21 23.09
C VAL A 43 58.40 14.95 22.89
N ARG A 44 58.89 13.76 23.30
CA ARG A 44 58.14 12.51 23.23
C ARG A 44 56.88 12.52 24.08
N GLY A 45 56.95 13.02 25.32
CA GLY A 45 55.76 13.20 26.17
C GLY A 45 54.72 14.14 25.53
N GLN A 46 55.17 15.21 24.85
CA GLN A 46 54.27 16.08 24.08
C GLN A 46 53.64 15.37 22.87
N ILE A 47 54.41 14.56 22.14
CA ILE A 47 53.94 13.73 21.01
C ILE A 47 52.85 12.75 21.47
N GLU A 48 53.11 11.99 22.54
CA GLU A 48 52.17 11.01 23.10
C GLU A 48 50.86 11.67 23.56
N SER A 49 50.94 12.83 24.22
CA SER A 49 49.77 13.60 24.64
C SER A 49 48.91 14.07 23.46
N LEU A 50 49.55 14.58 22.39
CA LEU A 50 48.87 14.98 21.15
C LEU A 50 48.24 13.79 20.42
N GLU A 51 48.92 12.64 20.36
CA GLU A 51 48.41 11.41 19.75
C GLU A 51 47.22 10.82 20.53
N GLY A 52 47.29 10.83 21.87
CA GLY A 52 46.18 10.48 22.75
C GLY A 52 44.95 11.38 22.51
N ARG A 53 45.15 12.70 22.38
CA ARG A 53 44.09 13.66 22.06
C ARG A 53 43.48 13.42 20.67
N ILE A 54 44.31 13.13 19.65
CA ILE A 54 43.85 12.76 18.30
C ILE A 54 43.00 11.48 18.33
N LYS A 55 43.44 10.44 19.05
CA LYS A 55 42.71 9.17 19.22
C LYS A 55 41.36 9.39 19.90
N TYR A 56 41.33 10.22 20.95
CA TYR A 56 40.10 10.59 21.66
C TYR A 56 39.08 11.30 20.76
N LEU A 57 39.52 12.32 20.01
CA LEU A 57 38.65 13.05 19.08
C LEU A 57 38.13 12.14 17.96
N ARG A 58 38.99 11.28 17.38
CA ARG A 58 38.60 10.30 16.36
C ARG A 58 37.52 9.34 16.86
N ASN A 59 37.67 8.82 18.08
CA ASN A 59 36.70 7.91 18.69
C ASN A 59 35.34 8.60 18.93
N ARG A 60 35.33 9.87 19.38
CA ARG A 60 34.09 10.66 19.53
C ARG A 60 33.36 10.88 18.20
N VAL A 61 34.09 11.18 17.12
CA VAL A 61 33.50 11.31 15.78
C VAL A 61 32.94 9.98 15.29
N SER A 62 33.65 8.86 15.51
CA SER A 62 33.17 7.53 15.13
C SER A 62 31.91 7.06 15.87
N LEU A 63 31.60 7.65 17.03
CA LEU A 63 30.38 7.40 17.81
C LEU A 63 29.25 8.41 17.52
N SER A 64 29.48 9.36 16.61
CA SER A 64 28.47 10.37 16.26
C SER A 64 27.50 9.82 15.22
N THR A 65 26.35 9.31 15.66
CA THR A 65 25.26 8.85 14.79
C THR A 65 24.77 9.99 13.90
N ILE A 66 25.13 9.94 12.62
CA ILE A 66 24.65 10.90 11.61
C ILE A 66 23.16 10.63 11.35
N ASN A 67 22.29 11.40 12.02
CA ASN A 67 20.85 11.38 11.79
C ASN A 67 20.53 12.18 10.52
N LEU A 68 20.65 11.51 9.37
CA LEU A 68 20.47 12.11 8.05
C LEU A 68 18.98 12.15 7.69
N ASN A 69 18.28 13.20 8.12
CA ASN A 69 16.89 13.45 7.75
C ASN A 69 16.78 13.97 6.31
N VAL A 70 16.65 13.06 5.35
CA VAL A 70 16.30 13.41 3.96
C VAL A 70 14.81 13.76 3.88
N THR A 71 14.49 15.05 4.03
CA THR A 71 13.17 15.53 3.62
C THR A 71 13.20 15.81 2.13
N GLN A 72 12.75 14.85 1.32
CA GLN A 72 12.37 15.15 -0.05
C GLN A 72 11.24 16.18 0.00
N LYS A 73 11.49 17.40 -0.48
CA LYS A 73 10.41 18.30 -0.88
C LYS A 73 9.70 17.62 -2.04
N ILE A 74 8.66 16.86 -1.72
CA ILE A 74 7.57 16.67 -2.66
C ILE A 74 7.06 18.08 -2.90
N ASP A 75 7.34 18.63 -4.07
CA ASP A 75 6.64 19.81 -4.53
C ASP A 75 5.18 19.41 -4.73
N PHE A 76 4.43 19.46 -3.62
CA PHE A 76 3.02 19.78 -3.66
C PHE A 76 2.95 21.17 -4.28
N LYS A 77 2.99 21.20 -5.62
CA LYS A 77 2.33 22.22 -6.39
C LYS A 77 0.90 22.20 -5.88
N TYR A 78 0.63 23.13 -4.96
CA TYR A 78 -0.68 23.72 -4.83
C TYR A 78 -0.93 24.46 -6.16
N THR A 79 -1.23 23.68 -7.20
CA THR A 79 -2.15 24.16 -8.22
C THR A 79 -3.41 24.49 -7.43
N PRO A 80 -3.78 25.77 -7.24
CA PRO A 80 -5.16 26.05 -6.87
C PRO A 80 -6.02 25.29 -7.87
N GLU A 81 -6.98 24.50 -7.39
CA GLU A 81 -7.83 23.65 -8.23
C GLU A 81 -8.42 24.55 -9.32
N ALA A 82 -7.84 24.50 -10.52
CA ALA A 82 -8.01 25.54 -11.52
C ALA A 82 -9.44 25.43 -12.03
N MET A 83 -10.33 26.23 -11.43
CA MET A 83 -11.74 25.92 -11.20
C MET A 83 -12.32 25.05 -12.32
N GLU A 84 -12.29 23.73 -12.10
CA GLU A 84 -12.28 22.79 -13.23
C GLU A 84 -13.50 23.05 -14.09
N SER A 85 -13.24 23.47 -15.34
CA SER A 85 -14.30 23.83 -16.26
C SER A 85 -15.31 22.70 -16.31
N PHE A 86 -16.60 23.03 -16.42
CA PHE A 86 -17.70 22.06 -16.43
C PHE A 86 -17.41 20.87 -17.36
N TRP A 87 -16.71 21.13 -18.48
CA TRP A 87 -16.30 20.13 -19.45
C TRP A 87 -15.22 19.15 -18.98
N GLU A 88 -14.28 19.57 -18.13
CA GLU A 88 -13.28 18.69 -17.53
C GLU A 88 -13.89 17.82 -16.44
N ARG A 89 -14.75 18.40 -15.59
CA ARG A 89 -15.54 17.67 -14.58
C ARG A 89 -16.45 16.63 -15.24
N PHE A 90 -17.08 16.99 -16.36
CA PHE A 90 -17.89 16.07 -17.16
C PHE A 90 -17.05 14.91 -17.70
N LYS A 91 -15.93 15.17 -18.37
CA LYS A 91 -15.02 14.13 -18.88
C LYS A 91 -14.52 13.19 -17.78
N LYS A 92 -14.08 13.72 -16.63
CA LYS A 92 -13.65 12.92 -15.48
C LYS A 92 -14.78 12.06 -14.90
N SER A 93 -16.02 12.57 -14.90
CA SER A 93 -17.19 11.82 -14.43
C SER A 93 -17.58 10.71 -15.40
N VAL A 94 -17.49 10.95 -16.71
CA VAL A 94 -17.70 9.93 -17.76
C VAL A 94 -16.64 8.83 -17.67
N ASP A 95 -15.35 9.15 -17.52
CA ASP A 95 -14.28 8.15 -17.35
C ASP A 95 -14.48 7.30 -16.08
N LYS A 96 -14.82 7.92 -14.95
CA LYS A 96 -15.14 7.20 -13.70
C LYS A 96 -16.37 6.31 -13.85
N GLY A 97 -17.43 6.80 -14.49
CA GLY A 97 -18.64 6.03 -14.78
C GLY A 97 -18.39 4.84 -15.71
N TRP A 98 -17.59 5.05 -16.77
CA TRP A 98 -17.19 4.00 -17.71
C TRP A 98 -16.38 2.90 -17.03
N LYS A 99 -15.43 3.26 -16.17
CA LYS A 99 -14.68 2.29 -15.35
C LYS A 99 -15.61 1.48 -14.44
N GLY A 100 -16.60 2.12 -13.80
CA GLY A 100 -17.64 1.44 -13.03
C GLY A 100 -18.46 0.44 -13.87
N PHE A 101 -18.87 0.83 -15.08
CA PHE A 101 -19.59 -0.03 -16.02
C PHE A 101 -18.76 -1.24 -16.48
N VAL A 102 -17.48 -1.04 -16.80
CA VAL A 102 -16.55 -2.14 -17.15
C VAL A 102 -16.38 -3.09 -15.96
N VAL A 103 -16.21 -2.57 -14.73
CA VAL A 103 -16.12 -3.40 -13.52
C VAL A 103 -17.41 -4.19 -13.27
N PHE A 104 -18.58 -3.62 -13.56
CA PHE A 104 -19.86 -4.33 -13.47
C PHE A 104 -19.94 -5.50 -14.49
N ILE A 105 -19.53 -5.28 -15.74
CA ILE A 105 -19.46 -6.36 -16.74
C ILE A 105 -18.47 -7.46 -16.32
N LEU A 106 -17.29 -7.08 -15.82
CA LEU A 106 -16.30 -8.02 -15.30
C LEU A 106 -16.82 -8.82 -14.08
N PHE A 107 -17.66 -8.21 -13.24
CA PHE A 107 -18.36 -8.91 -12.16
C PHE A 107 -19.36 -9.94 -12.71
N LEU A 108 -20.18 -9.59 -13.72
CA LEU A 108 -21.08 -10.53 -14.40
C LEU A 108 -20.33 -11.71 -15.01
N ILE A 109 -19.18 -11.46 -15.67
CA ILE A 109 -18.30 -12.49 -16.23
C ILE A 109 -17.72 -13.37 -15.12
N LYS A 110 -17.27 -12.78 -13.99
CA LYS A 110 -16.77 -13.53 -12.83
C LYS A 110 -17.80 -14.51 -12.25
N LEU A 111 -19.11 -14.22 -12.40
CA LEU A 111 -20.19 -15.09 -11.95
C LEU A 111 -20.49 -16.28 -12.89
N TRP A 112 -19.70 -16.51 -13.96
CA TRP A 112 -19.89 -17.61 -14.93
C TRP A 112 -20.20 -19.01 -14.33
N PRO A 113 -19.67 -19.45 -13.17
CA PRO A 113 -20.00 -20.77 -12.63
C PRO A 113 -21.48 -20.88 -12.22
N ILE A 114 -22.08 -19.78 -11.75
CA ILE A 114 -23.50 -19.73 -11.36
C ILE A 114 -24.40 -19.89 -12.59
N TRP A 115 -24.04 -19.24 -13.71
CA TRP A 115 -24.74 -19.38 -14.98
C TRP A 115 -24.67 -20.83 -15.51
N ILE A 116 -23.52 -21.49 -15.40
CA ILE A 116 -23.38 -22.91 -15.77
C ILE A 116 -24.23 -23.81 -14.85
N ILE A 117 -24.18 -23.62 -13.53
CA ILE A 117 -24.99 -24.42 -12.58
C ILE A 117 -26.48 -24.25 -12.87
N GLY A 118 -26.95 -23.02 -13.14
CA GLY A 118 -28.33 -22.75 -13.57
C GLY A 118 -28.71 -23.40 -14.90
N ALA A 119 -27.82 -23.38 -15.89
CA ALA A 119 -28.02 -24.04 -17.18
C ALA A 119 -28.10 -25.57 -17.03
N VAL A 120 -27.25 -26.17 -16.19
CA VAL A 120 -27.28 -27.62 -15.90
C VAL A 120 -28.56 -28.00 -15.15
N LEU A 121 -28.96 -27.23 -14.14
CA LEU A 121 -30.22 -27.46 -13.41
C LEU A 121 -31.45 -27.39 -14.32
N THR A 122 -31.56 -26.35 -15.13
CA THR A 122 -32.68 -26.19 -16.08
C THR A 122 -32.67 -27.28 -17.15
N PHE A 123 -31.51 -27.70 -17.66
CA PHE A 123 -31.39 -28.83 -18.58
C PHE A 123 -31.82 -30.17 -17.93
N ILE A 124 -31.43 -30.44 -16.68
CA ILE A 124 -31.85 -31.63 -15.94
C ILE A 124 -33.37 -31.63 -15.73
N VAL A 125 -33.95 -30.52 -15.27
CA VAL A 125 -35.41 -30.39 -15.06
C VAL A 125 -36.16 -30.59 -16.38
N TYR A 126 -35.73 -29.94 -17.46
CA TYR A 126 -36.34 -30.10 -18.80
C TYR A 126 -36.24 -31.54 -19.31
N ARG A 127 -35.08 -32.20 -19.11
CA ARG A 127 -34.86 -33.61 -19.49
C ARG A 127 -35.70 -34.59 -18.66
N PHE A 128 -35.96 -34.29 -17.38
CA PHE A 128 -36.82 -35.11 -16.52
C PHE A 128 -38.32 -34.89 -16.82
N ASP A 129 -38.77 -33.66 -17.02
CA ASP A 129 -40.18 -33.38 -17.34
C ASP A 129 -40.57 -33.96 -18.71
N ARG A 130 -39.66 -33.87 -19.70
CA ARG A 130 -39.83 -34.54 -21.01
C ARG A 130 -39.88 -36.08 -20.91
N ARG A 131 -39.33 -36.69 -19.85
CA ARG A 131 -39.45 -38.14 -19.58
C ARG A 131 -40.73 -38.52 -18.82
N ARG A 132 -41.33 -37.63 -18.01
CA ARG A 132 -42.55 -37.95 -17.24
C ARG A 132 -43.85 -37.72 -18.01
N ARG A 133 -43.86 -36.88 -19.05
CA ARG A 133 -45.07 -36.55 -19.84
C ARG A 133 -45.60 -37.67 -20.77
N SER A 134 -45.05 -38.89 -20.71
CA SER A 134 -45.56 -40.06 -21.45
C SER A 134 -46.60 -40.90 -20.68
N LYS A 135 -46.73 -40.77 -19.35
CA LYS A 135 -47.67 -41.55 -18.54
C LYS A 135 -48.34 -40.73 -17.43
N SER A 136 -49.39 -39.97 -17.77
CA SER A 136 -50.62 -39.79 -16.96
C SER A 136 -51.51 -38.68 -17.57
N LYS A 137 -52.44 -39.09 -18.44
CA LYS A 137 -53.67 -38.33 -18.76
C LYS A 137 -54.87 -39.20 -18.44
N SER A 138 -55.10 -39.47 -17.15
CA SER A 138 -56.33 -40.08 -16.66
C SER A 138 -56.58 -39.70 -15.20
N SER A 139 -57.82 -39.32 -14.89
CA SER A 139 -58.34 -38.85 -13.59
C SER A 139 -58.22 -37.34 -13.29
N LYS A 140 -59.12 -36.56 -13.90
CA LYS A 140 -59.53 -35.24 -13.39
C LYS A 140 -60.97 -34.89 -13.79
N LYS A 141 -61.93 -35.74 -13.39
CA LYS A 141 -63.37 -35.56 -13.63
C LYS A 141 -64.17 -35.99 -12.39
N GLY A 142 -64.30 -35.10 -11.41
CA GLY A 142 -64.98 -35.44 -10.15
C GLY A 142 -64.79 -34.46 -8.98
N ARG A 143 -64.97 -33.15 -9.18
CA ARG A 143 -65.19 -32.19 -8.07
C ARG A 143 -65.78 -30.83 -8.49
N VAL A 144 -66.76 -30.87 -9.40
CA VAL A 144 -67.69 -29.76 -9.66
C VAL A 144 -69.09 -30.27 -9.28
N LYS A 145 -69.92 -29.41 -8.68
CA LYS A 145 -71.21 -29.68 -8.01
C LYS A 145 -71.10 -30.01 -6.50
N GLU A 146 -70.81 -29.00 -5.69
CA GLU A 146 -71.55 -28.78 -4.45
C GLU A 146 -71.38 -27.33 -3.95
N LYS A 147 -72.39 -26.80 -3.25
CA LYS A 147 -72.36 -25.51 -2.53
C LYS A 147 -72.29 -24.21 -3.38
N THR A 148 -73.20 -24.10 -4.35
CA THR A 148 -73.84 -22.81 -4.68
C THR A 148 -75.36 -22.97 -4.63
N LYS A 149 -76.06 -21.90 -4.20
CA LYS A 149 -77.53 -21.74 -3.97
C LYS A 149 -78.02 -22.10 -2.55
N GLY A 150 -78.58 -21.08 -1.87
CA GLY A 150 -79.12 -21.19 -0.50
C GLY A 150 -79.52 -19.86 0.19
N LYS A 151 -79.68 -18.75 -0.55
CA LYS A 151 -80.20 -17.45 -0.04
C LYS A 151 -81.04 -16.77 -1.14
N ALA A 152 -82.04 -15.97 -0.72
CA ALA A 152 -83.02 -15.22 -1.54
C ALA A 152 -83.88 -16.11 -2.48
N LYS A 153 -85.14 -16.47 -2.22
CA LYS A 153 -86.32 -15.80 -1.60
C LYS A 153 -86.99 -14.73 -2.49
N LYS A 154 -88.20 -15.06 -2.95
CA LYS A 154 -89.30 -14.21 -3.50
C LYS A 154 -89.07 -13.41 -4.80
N GLY A 155 -90.08 -13.41 -5.68
CA GLY A 155 -90.66 -12.12 -6.07
C GLY A 155 -91.10 -11.81 -7.51
N LEU A 156 -91.88 -12.67 -8.17
CA LEU A 156 -92.99 -12.31 -9.10
C LEU A 156 -92.73 -11.48 -10.41
N LYS A 157 -93.69 -11.61 -11.35
CA LYS A 157 -93.78 -11.01 -12.71
C LYS A 157 -92.80 -11.62 -13.73
N ASN A 158 -93.21 -12.42 -14.72
CA ASN A 158 -94.47 -12.56 -15.47
C ASN A 158 -94.76 -11.39 -16.43
N ASP A 159 -94.19 -11.46 -17.64
CA ASP A 159 -94.92 -11.32 -18.90
C ASP A 159 -94.10 -11.97 -20.04
N ASN A 160 -94.79 -12.69 -20.94
CA ASN A 160 -94.60 -12.68 -22.40
C ASN A 160 -95.09 -13.97 -23.09
N SER A 161 -95.79 -13.76 -24.22
CA SER A 161 -95.95 -14.66 -25.36
C SER A 161 -96.86 -15.88 -25.23
N ALA A 162 -98.14 -15.65 -25.53
CA ALA A 162 -98.92 -16.57 -26.36
C ALA A 162 -99.24 -15.86 -27.69
N PRO A 163 -99.18 -16.58 -28.83
CA PRO A 163 -100.29 -16.47 -29.78
C PRO A 163 -100.69 -17.82 -30.41
N ASN A 164 -101.99 -17.98 -30.68
CA ASN A 164 -102.59 -18.95 -31.63
C ASN A 164 -102.31 -20.45 -31.32
N GLU A 165 -102.98 -21.46 -31.88
CA GLU A 165 -104.19 -21.61 -32.71
C GLU A 165 -104.77 -23.00 -32.35
N VAL A 166 -106.07 -23.29 -32.47
CA VAL A 166 -107.18 -22.45 -32.96
C VAL A 166 -108.05 -22.02 -31.79
#